data_AF-A0A2D6UYI5-F1
#
_entry.id   AF-A0A2D6UYI5-F1
#
_cell.length_a   1.000
_cell.length_b   1.000
_cell.length_c   1.000
_cell.angle_alpha   90.00
_cell.angle_beta   90.00
_cell.angle_gamma   90.00
#
_symmetry.space_group_name_H-M   'P 1'
#
loop_
_entity.id
_entity.type
_entity.pdbx_description
1 polymer ?
#
loop_
_entity_poly.entity_id
_entity_poly.type
_entity_poly.pdbx_seq_one_letter_code
_entity_poly.pdbx_strand_id
1 'polypeptide(L)'
;MKKILLPLLASLLLIPACGGGDSDDGLKALADAIESEIENDEEADFLSGKGACIADKAIAYGAEELKKNGITLETIGDDIETLPEGGQEIVINSTLDCITASDVAEGIMQGAAEEGEPISMEAALCYAENMSREEWRVIISGPEEDSEEAGAIFLGLIADCPQLLVEIFMDDMGIDRSTAECVVEALSGPLLSSLASVGEGEEPDMEDLEELFMAFIGCGVDPEMMG
;
A
#
# COMPACT_ATOMS: atom_id res chain seq x y z
N MET A 1 -11.23 18.20 -6.83
CA MET A 1 -11.43 18.96 -8.10
C MET A 1 -10.45 20.14 -8.24
N LYS A 2 -9.35 19.96 -8.99
CA LYS A 2 -8.62 21.03 -9.70
C LYS A 2 -8.14 20.45 -11.04
N LYS A 3 -8.60 21.05 -12.13
CA LYS A 3 -8.22 20.73 -13.50
C LYS A 3 -6.94 21.48 -13.87
N ILE A 4 -5.91 20.78 -14.34
CA ILE A 4 -4.85 21.38 -15.17
C ILE A 4 -4.58 20.44 -16.35
N LEU A 5 -5.44 20.55 -17.37
CA LEU A 5 -5.06 20.23 -18.73
C LEU A 5 -4.34 21.46 -19.30
N LEU A 6 -3.12 21.31 -19.81
CA LEU A 6 -2.76 21.90 -21.11
C LEU A 6 -1.46 21.28 -21.70
N PRO A 7 -1.37 21.25 -23.03
CA PRO A 7 -0.75 20.21 -23.85
C PRO A 7 0.56 20.66 -24.50
N LEU A 8 1.44 19.72 -24.83
CA LEU A 8 2.40 19.81 -25.95
C LEU A 8 3.29 18.58 -25.97
N LEU A 9 3.00 17.61 -26.86
CA LEU A 9 3.99 16.92 -27.69
C LEU A 9 3.31 15.99 -28.70
N ALA A 10 2.42 16.56 -29.50
CA ALA A 10 2.17 16.01 -30.83
C ALA A 10 3.40 16.32 -31.71
N SER A 11 4.38 15.41 -31.76
CA SER A 11 5.27 15.10 -32.91
C SER A 11 6.49 14.31 -32.44
N LEU A 12 6.64 13.09 -32.99
CA LEU A 12 7.72 12.08 -32.87
C LEU A 12 7.12 10.82 -32.25
N LEU A 13 6.43 9.96 -32.99
CA LEU A 13 7.07 9.04 -33.92
C LEU A 13 6.10 8.61 -35.03
N LEU A 14 6.44 8.96 -36.27
CA LEU A 14 6.01 8.21 -37.44
C LEU A 14 6.76 6.87 -37.45
N ILE A 15 6.13 5.80 -36.99
CA ILE A 15 6.53 4.43 -37.34
C ILE A 15 5.49 3.91 -38.35
N PRO A 16 5.91 3.33 -39.47
CA PRO A 16 5.01 2.97 -40.55
C PRO A 16 4.00 1.93 -40.07
N ALA A 17 2.72 2.16 -40.39
CA ALA A 17 1.77 1.08 -40.54
C ALA A 17 2.27 0.17 -41.68
N CYS A 18 2.96 -0.94 -41.36
CA CYS A 18 3.24 -2.02 -42.29
C CYS A 18 3.77 -3.28 -41.58
N GLY A 19 3.05 -4.40 -41.77
CA GLY A 19 3.69 -5.70 -41.98
C GLY A 19 3.80 -6.59 -40.74
N GLY A 20 3.13 -7.74 -40.80
CA GLY A 20 3.28 -8.80 -39.81
C GLY A 20 4.74 -9.14 -39.56
N GLY A 21 5.18 -8.91 -38.33
CA GLY A 21 6.38 -9.44 -37.71
C GLY A 21 5.94 -10.19 -36.46
N ASP A 22 6.68 -11.24 -36.12
CA ASP A 22 6.41 -12.16 -35.02
C ASP A 22 5.89 -11.45 -33.76
N SER A 23 4.94 -12.10 -33.10
CA SER A 23 4.36 -11.69 -31.81
C SER A 23 5.40 -11.31 -30.74
N ASP A 24 6.64 -11.73 -30.91
CA ASP A 24 7.78 -11.45 -30.02
C ASP A 24 8.27 -9.99 -30.09
N ASP A 25 8.25 -9.33 -31.27
CA ASP A 25 8.72 -7.94 -31.41
C ASP A 25 7.73 -6.94 -30.79
N GLY A 26 6.42 -7.25 -30.86
CA GLY A 26 5.37 -6.43 -30.28
C GLY A 26 5.31 -6.53 -28.75
N LEU A 27 5.55 -7.72 -28.19
CA LEU A 27 5.63 -7.92 -26.74
C LEU A 27 6.84 -7.22 -26.15
N LYS A 28 7.98 -7.25 -26.84
CA LYS A 28 9.17 -6.53 -26.39
C LYS A 28 8.93 -5.03 -26.31
N ALA A 29 8.34 -4.42 -27.34
CA ALA A 29 8.01 -3.00 -27.31
C ALA A 29 7.02 -2.65 -26.19
N LEU A 30 6.08 -3.56 -25.88
CA LEU A 30 5.14 -3.41 -24.78
C LEU A 30 5.85 -3.48 -23.41
N ALA A 31 6.77 -4.44 -23.23
CA ALA A 31 7.57 -4.55 -22.01
C ALA A 31 8.43 -3.30 -21.78
N ASP A 32 9.13 -2.84 -22.83
CA ASP A 32 9.96 -1.63 -22.77
C ASP A 32 9.12 -0.40 -22.38
N ALA A 33 7.86 -0.32 -22.86
CA ALA A 33 6.94 0.76 -22.51
C ALA A 33 6.43 0.65 -21.06
N ILE A 34 6.05 -0.55 -20.59
CA ILE A 34 5.63 -0.77 -19.20
C ILE A 34 6.76 -0.41 -18.23
N GLU A 35 7.98 -0.89 -18.51
CA GLU A 35 9.16 -0.56 -17.71
C GLU A 35 9.40 0.95 -17.71
N SER A 36 9.32 1.60 -18.88
CA SER A 36 9.51 3.05 -18.97
C SER A 36 8.47 3.84 -18.19
N GLU A 37 7.18 3.48 -18.23
CA GLU A 37 6.19 4.22 -17.45
C GLU A 37 6.45 4.07 -15.95
N ILE A 38 6.71 2.85 -15.46
CA ILE A 38 6.97 2.60 -14.03
C ILE A 38 8.21 3.34 -13.53
N GLU A 39 9.32 3.30 -14.29
CA GLU A 39 10.58 3.93 -13.84
C GLU A 39 10.56 5.47 -13.94
N ASN A 40 9.59 6.05 -14.64
CA ASN A 40 9.45 7.51 -14.77
C ASN A 40 8.19 8.05 -14.06
N ASP A 41 7.46 7.20 -13.34
CA ASP A 41 6.33 7.60 -12.52
C ASP A 41 6.84 8.18 -11.20
N GLU A 42 6.79 9.51 -11.08
CA GLU A 42 7.20 10.23 -9.85
C GLU A 42 6.24 9.98 -8.68
N GLU A 43 5.01 9.50 -8.94
CA GLU A 43 4.00 9.20 -7.92
C GLU A 43 4.12 7.75 -7.41
N ALA A 44 4.74 6.86 -8.20
CA ALA A 44 4.97 5.46 -7.84
C ALA A 44 6.42 5.17 -7.41
N ASP A 45 7.02 6.05 -6.60
CA ASP A 45 8.45 5.95 -6.19
C ASP A 45 8.76 4.61 -5.47
N PHE A 46 7.77 4.01 -4.79
CA PHE A 46 7.90 2.68 -4.17
C PHE A 46 8.08 1.52 -5.18
N LEU A 47 7.73 1.73 -6.45
CA LEU A 47 7.94 0.77 -7.55
C LEU A 47 9.25 1.00 -8.30
N SER A 48 10.07 1.98 -7.89
CA SER A 48 11.35 2.29 -8.53
C SER A 48 12.26 1.05 -8.59
N GLY A 49 12.84 0.78 -9.76
CA GLY A 49 13.67 -0.39 -10.01
C GLY A 49 12.90 -1.72 -10.18
N LYS A 50 11.56 -1.71 -10.15
CA LYS A 50 10.72 -2.88 -10.38
C LYS A 50 10.15 -2.96 -11.80
N GLY A 51 10.33 -1.92 -12.63
CA GLY A 51 9.72 -1.80 -13.95
C GLY A 51 9.99 -3.01 -14.84
N ALA A 52 11.25 -3.45 -14.91
CA ALA A 52 11.64 -4.61 -15.70
C ALA A 52 10.97 -5.92 -15.23
N CYS A 53 10.85 -6.12 -13.91
CA CYS A 53 10.18 -7.30 -13.36
C CYS A 53 8.68 -7.27 -13.70
N ILE A 54 8.02 -6.13 -13.48
CA ILE A 54 6.58 -5.97 -13.70
C ILE A 54 6.27 -6.14 -15.20
N ALA A 55 7.08 -5.55 -16.07
CA ALA A 55 6.99 -5.73 -17.52
C ALA A 55 7.11 -7.21 -17.91
N ASP A 56 8.11 -7.93 -17.41
CA ASP A 56 8.30 -9.36 -17.65
C ASP A 56 7.10 -10.20 -17.20
N LYS A 57 6.52 -9.88 -16.04
CA LYS A 57 5.32 -10.55 -15.51
C LYS A 57 4.09 -10.27 -16.34
N ALA A 58 3.90 -9.02 -16.76
CA ALA A 58 2.76 -8.62 -17.59
C ALA A 58 2.83 -9.30 -18.97
N ILE A 59 3.99 -9.29 -19.65
CA ILE A 59 4.10 -9.92 -20.97
C ILE A 59 3.97 -11.44 -20.95
N ALA A 60 4.16 -12.08 -19.79
CA ALA A 60 3.97 -13.52 -19.63
C ALA A 60 2.50 -13.96 -19.84
N TYR A 61 1.53 -13.05 -19.72
CA TYR A 61 0.12 -13.31 -20.07
C TYR A 61 -0.10 -13.44 -21.59
N GLY A 62 0.83 -12.92 -22.40
CA GLY A 62 0.81 -13.00 -23.85
C GLY A 62 0.00 -11.88 -24.52
N ALA A 63 0.39 -11.56 -25.76
CA ALA A 63 -0.10 -10.38 -26.48
C ALA A 63 -1.62 -10.37 -26.71
N GLU A 64 -2.22 -11.53 -26.95
CA GLU A 64 -3.67 -11.64 -27.17
C GLU A 64 -4.45 -11.33 -25.90
N GLU A 65 -3.99 -11.82 -24.75
CA GLU A 65 -4.68 -11.60 -23.46
C GLU A 65 -4.49 -10.16 -22.99
N LEU A 66 -3.30 -9.58 -23.15
CA LEU A 66 -3.05 -8.17 -22.83
C LEU A 66 -3.95 -7.25 -23.64
N LYS A 67 -4.00 -7.45 -24.97
CA LYS A 67 -4.86 -6.65 -25.85
C LYS A 67 -6.35 -6.80 -25.53
N LYS A 68 -6.79 -8.03 -25.24
CA LYS A 68 -8.18 -8.31 -24.84
C LYS A 68 -8.57 -7.57 -23.57
N ASN A 69 -7.62 -7.42 -22.65
CA ASN A 69 -7.80 -6.73 -21.37
C ASN A 69 -7.38 -5.25 -21.41
N GLY A 70 -7.24 -4.66 -22.60
CA GLY A 70 -7.02 -3.23 -22.75
C GLY A 70 -5.58 -2.75 -22.50
N ILE A 71 -4.62 -3.65 -22.29
CA ILE A 71 -3.20 -3.28 -22.11
C ILE A 71 -2.52 -3.25 -23.47
N THR A 72 -2.16 -2.06 -23.92
CA THR A 72 -1.56 -1.78 -25.23
C THR A 72 -0.61 -0.59 -25.14
N LEU A 73 0.23 -0.37 -26.16
CA LEU A 73 1.08 0.82 -26.23
C LEU A 73 0.31 2.15 -26.18
N GLU A 74 -1.00 2.15 -26.47
CA GLU A 74 -1.82 3.36 -26.41
C GLU A 74 -2.39 3.62 -25.02
N THR A 75 -2.33 2.63 -24.11
CA THR A 75 -3.03 2.63 -22.81
C THR A 75 -2.13 2.37 -21.60
N ILE A 76 -0.83 2.08 -21.78
CA ILE A 76 0.09 1.81 -20.64
C ILE A 76 0.22 3.00 -19.70
N GLY A 77 0.05 4.23 -20.19
CA GLY A 77 0.08 5.45 -19.36
C GLY A 77 -1.31 5.92 -18.89
N ASP A 78 -2.36 5.12 -19.08
CA ASP A 78 -3.68 5.43 -18.53
C ASP A 78 -3.77 4.95 -17.08
N ASP A 79 -4.55 5.65 -16.25
CA ASP A 79 -4.78 5.24 -14.85
C ASP A 79 -5.34 3.81 -14.80
N ILE A 80 -4.90 3.02 -13.82
CA ILE A 80 -5.30 1.61 -13.68
C ILE A 80 -6.83 1.45 -13.65
N GLU A 81 -7.55 2.38 -13.01
CA GLU A 81 -9.01 2.39 -12.91
C GLU A 81 -9.74 2.47 -14.26
N THR A 82 -9.06 2.98 -15.30
CA THR A 82 -9.62 3.11 -16.65
C THR A 82 -9.54 1.82 -17.45
N LEU A 83 -8.70 0.88 -17.02
CA LEU A 83 -8.57 -0.43 -17.65
C LEU A 83 -9.81 -1.29 -17.35
N PRO A 84 -10.18 -2.21 -18.26
CA PRO A 84 -11.13 -3.28 -17.94
C PRO A 84 -10.70 -4.06 -16.69
N GLU A 85 -11.63 -4.66 -15.95
CA GLU A 85 -11.35 -5.44 -14.74
C GLU A 85 -10.21 -6.47 -14.94
N GLY A 86 -10.24 -7.23 -16.05
CA GLY A 86 -9.16 -8.19 -16.34
C GLY A 86 -7.81 -7.55 -16.66
N GLY A 87 -7.79 -6.28 -17.08
CA GLY A 87 -6.56 -5.50 -17.27
C GLY A 87 -6.00 -5.03 -15.94
N GLN A 88 -6.87 -4.52 -15.06
CA GLN A 88 -6.51 -4.18 -13.68
C GLN A 88 -5.91 -5.39 -12.96
N GLU A 89 -6.54 -6.56 -13.06
CA GLU A 89 -6.04 -7.80 -12.47
C GLU A 89 -4.64 -8.17 -12.98
N ILE A 90 -4.37 -7.98 -14.28
CA ILE A 90 -3.04 -8.27 -14.85
C ILE A 90 -2.00 -7.32 -14.27
N VAL A 91 -2.28 -6.02 -14.22
CA VAL A 91 -1.37 -5.01 -13.66
C VAL A 91 -1.10 -5.31 -12.18
N ILE A 92 -2.15 -5.45 -11.37
CA ILE A 92 -2.02 -5.69 -9.93
C ILE A 92 -1.24 -6.99 -9.66
N ASN A 93 -1.56 -8.08 -10.35
CA ASN A 93 -0.85 -9.34 -10.13
C ASN A 93 0.61 -9.29 -10.59
N SER A 94 0.91 -8.55 -11.66
CA SER A 94 2.28 -8.36 -12.15
C SER A 94 3.11 -7.54 -11.16
N THR A 95 2.51 -6.51 -10.55
CA THR A 95 3.11 -5.72 -9.46
C THR A 95 3.35 -6.57 -8.21
N LEU A 96 2.32 -7.26 -7.73
CA LEU A 96 2.39 -8.12 -6.53
C LEU A 96 3.42 -9.26 -6.65
N ASP A 97 3.74 -9.69 -7.87
CA ASP A 97 4.74 -10.73 -8.14
C ASP A 97 6.19 -10.22 -8.07
N CYS A 98 6.38 -8.90 -8.01
CA CYS A 98 7.68 -8.23 -8.09
C CYS A 98 8.06 -7.45 -6.84
N ILE A 99 7.12 -7.21 -5.95
CA ILE A 99 7.35 -6.54 -4.67
C ILE A 99 7.63 -7.56 -3.56
N THR A 100 8.43 -7.14 -2.59
CA THR A 100 8.75 -7.87 -1.37
C THR A 100 8.12 -7.18 -0.16
N ALA A 101 8.09 -7.85 0.99
CA ALA A 101 7.66 -7.23 2.24
C ALA A 101 8.47 -5.95 2.58
N SER A 102 9.74 -5.87 2.17
CA SER A 102 10.54 -4.65 2.37
C SER A 102 10.08 -3.50 1.47
N ASP A 103 9.81 -3.77 0.19
CA ASP A 103 9.34 -2.74 -0.75
C ASP A 103 7.96 -2.21 -0.29
N VAL A 104 7.14 -3.13 0.18
CA VAL A 104 5.85 -2.84 0.78
C VAL A 104 5.99 -1.98 2.05
N ALA A 105 6.88 -2.34 2.97
CA ALA A 105 7.12 -1.57 4.18
C ALA A 105 7.58 -0.14 3.88
N GLU A 106 8.42 0.05 2.86
CA GLU A 106 8.81 1.37 2.37
C GLU A 106 7.59 2.18 1.89
N GLY A 107 6.67 1.55 1.15
CA GLY A 107 5.40 2.18 0.74
C GLY A 107 4.52 2.59 1.92
N ILE A 108 4.36 1.72 2.93
CA ILE A 108 3.59 2.07 4.15
C ILE A 108 4.25 3.26 4.87
N MET A 109 5.58 3.25 5.04
CA MET A 109 6.30 4.35 5.68
C MET A 109 6.13 5.67 4.93
N GLN A 110 6.17 5.63 3.60
CA GLN A 110 5.96 6.82 2.78
C GLN A 110 4.55 7.38 2.97
N GLY A 111 3.52 6.54 2.83
CA GLY A 111 2.13 6.97 3.03
C GLY A 111 1.88 7.55 4.42
N ALA A 112 2.39 6.88 5.45
CA ALA A 112 2.24 7.35 6.84
C ALA A 112 2.96 8.69 7.07
N ALA A 113 4.15 8.89 6.47
CA ALA A 113 4.87 10.17 6.55
C ALA A 113 4.16 11.30 5.80
N GLU A 114 3.46 11.02 4.69
CA GLU A 114 2.67 11.98 3.93
C GLU A 114 1.44 12.46 4.70
N GLU A 115 0.81 11.57 5.47
CA GLU A 115 -0.29 11.88 6.42
C GLU A 115 0.19 12.54 7.73
N GLY A 116 1.51 12.63 7.94
CA GLY A 116 2.10 13.25 9.12
C GLY A 116 2.21 12.35 10.34
N GLU A 117 2.01 11.04 10.16
CA GLU A 117 2.11 9.99 11.17
C GLU A 117 3.27 9.03 10.81
N PRO A 118 4.54 9.49 10.83
CA PRO A 118 5.66 8.68 10.37
C PRO A 118 5.86 7.44 11.27
N ILE A 119 5.81 6.26 10.66
CA ILE A 119 6.06 4.98 11.35
C ILE A 119 7.50 4.49 11.13
N SER A 120 8.01 3.66 12.05
CA SER A 120 9.30 3.03 11.85
C SER A 120 9.28 1.91 10.80
N MET A 121 10.45 1.63 10.22
CA MET A 121 10.67 0.48 9.35
C MET A 121 10.36 -0.85 10.05
N GLU A 122 10.56 -0.94 11.37
CA GLU A 122 10.26 -2.16 12.12
C GLU A 122 8.75 -2.43 12.18
N ALA A 123 7.96 -1.40 12.48
CA ALA A 123 6.51 -1.48 12.48
C ALA A 123 5.97 -1.77 11.06
N ALA A 124 6.46 -1.02 10.06
CA ALA A 124 6.07 -1.20 8.66
C ALA A 124 6.38 -2.60 8.12
N LEU A 125 7.56 -3.15 8.43
CA LEU A 125 7.92 -4.52 8.04
C LEU A 125 7.01 -5.56 8.68
N CYS A 126 6.64 -5.36 9.95
CA CYS A 126 5.72 -6.27 10.60
C CYS A 126 4.36 -6.31 9.86
N TYR A 127 3.82 -5.15 9.49
CA TYR A 127 2.58 -5.07 8.71
C TYR A 127 2.75 -5.75 7.35
N ALA A 128 3.85 -5.46 6.65
CA ALA A 128 4.17 -6.06 5.37
C ALA A 128 4.26 -7.59 5.39
N GLU A 129 4.83 -8.16 6.46
CA GLU A 129 5.00 -9.61 6.62
C GLU A 129 3.73 -10.34 7.03
N ASN A 130 2.81 -9.68 7.74
CA ASN A 130 1.56 -10.27 8.21
C ASN A 130 0.39 -10.04 7.25
N MET A 131 0.49 -9.07 6.34
CA MET A 131 -0.55 -8.81 5.36
C MET A 131 -0.54 -9.85 4.22
N SER A 132 -1.73 -10.38 3.93
CA SER A 132 -1.98 -11.31 2.84
C SER A 132 -1.91 -10.63 1.47
N ARG A 133 -1.79 -11.44 0.41
CA ARG A 133 -1.79 -10.93 -0.96
C ARG A 133 -3.11 -10.24 -1.32
N GLU A 134 -4.23 -10.73 -0.80
CA GLU A 134 -5.55 -10.14 -1.00
C GLU A 134 -5.66 -8.76 -0.36
N GLU A 135 -5.12 -8.58 0.84
CA GLU A 135 -5.08 -7.28 1.51
C GLU A 135 -4.14 -6.32 0.76
N TRP A 136 -2.98 -6.78 0.30
CA TRP A 136 -2.10 -5.97 -0.57
C TRP A 136 -2.77 -5.55 -1.87
N ARG A 137 -3.61 -6.42 -2.44
CA ARG A 137 -4.41 -6.09 -3.63
C ARG A 137 -5.34 -4.92 -3.33
N VAL A 138 -6.00 -4.89 -2.16
CA VAL A 138 -6.86 -3.76 -1.77
C VAL A 138 -6.05 -2.48 -1.71
N ILE A 139 -4.87 -2.50 -1.07
CA ILE A 139 -4.01 -1.31 -0.93
C ILE A 139 -3.48 -0.79 -2.28
N ILE A 140 -2.95 -1.67 -3.14
CA ILE A 140 -2.38 -1.28 -4.44
C ILE A 140 -3.45 -0.83 -5.43
N SER A 141 -4.70 -1.28 -5.27
CA SER A 141 -5.79 -0.86 -6.15
C SER A 141 -6.20 0.60 -5.94
N GLY A 142 -5.54 1.32 -5.02
CA GLY A 142 -5.81 2.74 -4.75
C GLY A 142 -7.24 2.89 -4.28
N PRO A 143 -7.61 2.32 -3.12
CA PRO A 143 -8.96 2.49 -2.64
C PRO A 143 -9.15 3.99 -2.35
N GLU A 144 -10.38 4.52 -2.44
CA GLU A 144 -10.64 5.97 -2.28
C GLU A 144 -9.90 6.52 -1.03
N GLU A 145 -9.43 7.78 -1.05
CA GLU A 145 -8.62 8.42 0.02
C GLU A 145 -9.12 8.17 1.46
N ASP A 146 -10.38 7.76 1.64
CA ASP A 146 -11.02 7.41 2.91
C ASP A 146 -11.54 5.95 2.97
N SER A 147 -10.82 5.00 2.37
CA SER A 147 -11.29 3.60 2.33
C SER A 147 -11.34 2.97 3.72
N GLU A 148 -12.56 2.81 4.22
CA GLU A 148 -12.87 2.05 5.45
C GLU A 148 -12.22 0.64 5.40
N GLU A 149 -12.16 0.03 4.22
CA GLU A 149 -11.56 -1.30 4.03
C GLU A 149 -10.04 -1.28 4.20
N ALA A 150 -9.34 -0.26 3.67
CA ALA A 150 -7.89 -0.12 3.86
C ALA A 150 -7.54 0.19 5.32
N GLY A 151 -8.30 1.09 5.96
CA GLY A 151 -8.15 1.40 7.38
C GLY A 151 -8.37 0.17 8.27
N ALA A 152 -9.39 -0.63 7.98
CA ALA A 152 -9.66 -1.86 8.71
C ALA A 152 -8.54 -2.90 8.57
N ILE A 153 -7.90 -3.01 7.40
CA ILE A 153 -6.73 -3.88 7.19
C ILE A 153 -5.57 -3.45 8.11
N PHE A 154 -5.23 -2.17 8.13
CA PHE A 154 -4.14 -1.66 8.96
C PHE A 154 -4.43 -1.80 10.46
N LEU A 155 -5.65 -1.47 10.89
CA LEU A 155 -6.07 -1.64 12.28
C LEU A 155 -6.10 -3.12 12.69
N GLY A 156 -6.56 -4.00 11.79
CA GLY A 156 -6.56 -5.45 11.95
C GLY A 156 -5.19 -6.02 12.33
N LEU A 157 -4.11 -5.42 11.82
CA LEU A 157 -2.74 -5.85 12.04
C LEU A 157 -2.16 -5.39 13.39
N ILE A 158 -2.83 -4.52 14.15
CA ILE A 158 -2.36 -4.05 15.46
C ILE A 158 -2.10 -5.22 16.43
N ALA A 159 -2.96 -6.25 16.39
CA ALA A 159 -2.82 -7.42 17.27
C ALA A 159 -1.57 -8.25 16.95
N ASP A 160 -1.24 -8.39 15.67
CA ASP A 160 -0.07 -9.14 15.20
C ASP A 160 1.22 -8.30 15.24
N CYS A 161 1.08 -6.98 15.17
CA CYS A 161 2.16 -6.01 15.06
C CYS A 161 1.99 -4.85 16.06
N PRO A 162 2.14 -5.13 17.36
CA PRO A 162 1.88 -4.16 18.42
C PRO A 162 2.93 -3.04 18.51
N GLN A 163 4.00 -3.09 17.71
CA GLN A 163 5.00 -2.02 17.65
C GLN A 163 4.40 -0.69 17.17
N LEU A 164 3.36 -0.71 16.33
CA LEU A 164 2.67 0.53 15.98
C LEU A 164 2.03 1.19 17.20
N LEU A 165 1.46 0.41 18.14
CA LEU A 165 0.90 0.96 19.37
C LEU A 165 1.95 1.64 20.24
N VAL A 166 3.19 1.13 20.24
CA VAL A 166 4.30 1.77 20.95
C VAL A 166 4.54 3.18 20.39
N GLU A 167 4.56 3.32 19.06
CA GLU A 167 4.78 4.59 18.37
C GLU A 167 3.61 5.54 18.55
N ILE A 168 2.37 5.06 18.39
CA ILE A 168 1.15 5.84 18.65
C ILE A 168 1.16 6.38 20.08
N PHE A 169 1.43 5.53 21.08
CA PHE A 169 1.44 5.98 22.47
C PHE A 169 2.55 7.01 22.72
N MET A 170 3.72 6.85 22.12
CA MET A 170 4.80 7.84 22.22
C MET A 170 4.39 9.19 21.63
N ASP A 171 3.77 9.20 20.45
CA ASP A 171 3.42 10.43 19.75
C ASP A 171 2.19 11.13 20.35
N ASP A 172 1.12 10.37 20.64
CA ASP A 172 -0.13 10.93 21.15
C ASP A 172 -0.04 11.35 22.62
N MET A 173 0.65 10.53 23.44
CA MET A 173 0.72 10.78 24.87
C MET A 173 2.04 11.42 25.32
N GLY A 174 3.00 11.57 24.42
CA GLY A 174 4.31 12.16 24.73
C GLY A 174 5.12 11.35 25.75
N ILE A 175 4.84 10.04 25.87
CA ILE A 175 5.57 9.15 26.79
C ILE A 175 6.84 8.61 26.13
N ASP A 176 7.82 8.20 26.94
CA ASP A 176 9.03 7.61 26.41
C ASP A 176 8.82 6.15 25.97
N ARG A 177 9.69 5.67 25.08
CA ARG A 177 9.63 4.32 24.52
C ARG A 177 9.56 3.21 25.56
N SER A 178 10.30 3.31 26.67
CA SER A 178 10.28 2.27 27.71
C SER A 178 8.91 2.20 28.39
N THR A 179 8.25 3.34 28.55
CA THR A 179 6.91 3.41 29.11
C THR A 179 5.88 2.88 28.12
N ALA A 180 5.98 3.25 26.84
CA ALA A 180 5.09 2.74 25.79
C ALA A 180 5.20 1.22 25.59
N GLU A 181 6.41 0.68 25.54
CA GLU A 181 6.66 -0.77 25.47
C GLU A 181 6.07 -1.50 26.68
N CYS A 182 6.24 -0.97 27.89
CA CYS A 182 5.63 -1.54 29.10
C CYS A 182 4.11 -1.63 28.98
N VAL A 183 3.45 -0.58 28.47
CA VAL A 183 2.00 -0.55 28.34
C VAL A 183 1.54 -1.62 27.36
N VAL A 184 2.15 -1.65 26.18
CA VAL A 184 1.81 -2.61 25.12
C VAL A 184 2.01 -4.05 25.59
N GLU A 185 3.09 -4.34 26.35
CA GLU A 185 3.32 -5.65 26.97
C GLU A 185 2.29 -6.02 28.05
N ALA A 186 1.68 -5.02 28.69
CA ALA A 186 0.67 -5.21 29.73
C ALA A 186 -0.74 -5.42 29.15
N LEU A 187 -0.98 -5.09 27.87
CA LEU A 187 -2.27 -5.29 27.22
C LEU A 187 -2.54 -6.78 26.99
N SER A 188 -3.79 -7.17 27.22
CA SER A 188 -4.25 -8.52 26.96
C SER A 188 -4.48 -8.74 25.46
N GLY A 189 -4.32 -9.98 25.01
CA GLY A 189 -4.67 -10.38 23.64
C GLY A 189 -6.12 -10.01 23.25
N PRO A 190 -7.13 -10.19 24.12
CA PRO A 190 -8.48 -9.69 23.89
C PRO A 190 -8.55 -8.18 23.63
N LEU A 191 -7.88 -7.35 24.43
CA LEU A 191 -7.85 -5.91 24.23
C LEU A 191 -7.17 -5.53 22.91
N LEU A 192 -6.04 -6.15 22.58
CA LEU A 192 -5.37 -5.96 21.29
C LEU A 192 -6.26 -6.34 20.11
N SER A 193 -7.04 -7.42 20.24
CA SER A 193 -8.00 -7.85 19.23
C SER A 193 -9.19 -6.89 19.12
N SER A 194 -9.63 -6.32 20.25
CA SER A 194 -10.69 -5.32 20.30
C SER A 194 -10.26 -4.03 19.60
N LEU A 195 -9.06 -3.52 19.90
CA LEU A 195 -8.45 -2.37 19.21
C LEU A 195 -8.33 -2.61 17.70
N ALA A 196 -7.98 -3.83 17.30
CA ALA A 196 -7.93 -4.20 15.89
C ALA A 196 -9.31 -4.19 15.21
N SER A 197 -10.40 -4.45 15.94
CA SER A 197 -11.78 -4.42 15.44
C SER A 197 -12.45 -3.04 15.45
N VAL A 198 -11.88 -2.03 16.12
CA VAL A 198 -12.43 -0.65 16.14
C VAL A 198 -12.52 -0.04 14.73
N GLY A 199 -11.69 -0.50 13.80
CA GLY A 199 -11.76 -0.12 12.38
C GLY A 199 -13.07 -0.43 11.67
N GLU A 200 -13.91 -1.31 12.24
CA GLU A 200 -15.24 -1.65 11.70
C GLU A 200 -16.36 -0.72 12.21
N GLY A 201 -16.01 0.35 12.94
CA GLY A 201 -16.97 1.32 13.48
C GLY A 201 -17.64 0.88 14.79
N GLU A 202 -17.09 -0.13 15.46
CA GLU A 202 -17.51 -0.53 16.81
C GLU A 202 -16.81 0.36 17.86
N GLU A 203 -17.60 0.91 18.80
CA GLU A 203 -17.02 1.62 19.94
C GLU A 203 -16.28 0.63 20.85
N PRO A 204 -15.07 0.97 21.34
CA PRO A 204 -14.34 0.09 22.26
C PRO A 204 -15.16 -0.14 23.53
N ASP A 205 -15.13 -1.38 24.06
CA ASP A 205 -15.82 -1.71 25.29
C ASP A 205 -15.26 -0.87 26.46
N MET A 206 -16.12 -0.49 27.41
CA MET A 206 -15.70 0.18 28.63
C MET A 206 -14.74 -0.70 29.46
N GLU A 207 -14.88 -2.02 29.41
CA GLU A 207 -13.95 -2.96 30.07
C GLU A 207 -12.55 -2.90 29.42
N ASP A 208 -12.49 -2.75 28.09
CA ASP A 208 -11.25 -2.62 27.32
C ASP A 208 -10.53 -1.30 27.62
N LEU A 209 -11.29 -0.21 27.74
CA LEU A 209 -10.76 1.08 28.15
C LEU A 209 -10.25 1.07 29.60
N GLU A 210 -10.94 0.38 30.52
CA GLU A 210 -10.47 0.25 31.91
C GLU A 210 -9.14 -0.53 31.97
N GLU A 211 -9.01 -1.61 31.19
CA GLU A 211 -7.77 -2.36 31.08
C GLU A 211 -6.62 -1.49 30.55
N LEU A 212 -6.86 -0.75 29.47
CA LEU A 212 -5.88 0.18 28.88
C LEU A 212 -5.42 1.24 29.90
N PHE A 213 -6.36 1.88 30.60
CA PHE A 213 -6.05 2.84 31.66
C PHE A 213 -5.21 2.23 32.79
N MET A 214 -5.55 1.01 33.20
CA MET A 214 -4.82 0.30 34.26
C MET A 214 -3.41 -0.09 33.82
N ALA A 215 -3.22 -0.44 32.54
CA ALA A 215 -1.90 -0.68 31.96
C ALA A 215 -1.04 0.59 31.99
N PHE A 216 -1.58 1.73 31.57
CA PHE A 216 -0.89 3.03 31.64
C PHE A 216 -0.47 3.42 33.05
N ILE A 217 -1.38 3.32 34.02
CA ILE A 217 -1.07 3.60 35.44
C ILE A 217 -0.03 2.60 35.96
N GLY A 218 -0.15 1.32 35.61
CA GLY A 218 0.78 0.26 36.00
C GLY A 218 2.21 0.50 35.49
N CYS A 219 2.34 1.13 34.33
CA CYS A 219 3.61 1.51 33.71
C CYS A 219 4.11 2.90 34.10
N GLY A 220 3.40 3.59 35.01
CA GLY A 220 3.86 4.85 35.60
C GLY A 220 3.47 6.11 34.83
N VAL A 221 2.52 6.02 33.91
CA VAL A 221 1.91 7.21 33.26
C VAL A 221 1.03 7.93 34.28
N ASP A 222 1.24 9.24 34.42
CA ASP A 222 0.43 10.08 35.30
C ASP A 222 -1.01 10.18 34.76
N PRO A 223 -2.04 9.84 35.55
CA PRO A 223 -3.45 10.00 35.16
C PRO A 223 -3.81 11.41 34.69
N GLU A 224 -3.11 12.45 35.15
CA GLU A 224 -3.35 13.83 34.70
C GLU A 224 -2.94 14.07 33.24
N MET A 225 -2.15 13.17 32.63
CA MET A 225 -1.77 13.22 31.22
C MET A 225 -2.77 12.50 30.31
N MET A 226 -3.72 11.74 30.86
CA MET A 226 -4.63 10.87 30.11
C MET A 226 -6.00 11.50 29.78
N GLY A 227 -6.21 12.79 30.12
CA GLY A 227 -7.41 13.56 29.77
C GLY A 227 -8.57 13.48 30.76
#